data_AF-A0A2B7JNI3-F1
#
_entry.id   AF-A0A2B7JNI3-F1
#
_cell.length_a   1.000
_cell.length_b   1.000
_cell.length_c   1.000
_cell.angle_alpha   90.00
_cell.angle_beta   90.00
_cell.angle_gamma   90.00
#
_symmetry.space_group_name_H-M   'P 1'
#
loop_
_entity.id
_entity.type
_entity.pdbx_description
1 polymer ?
#
loop_
_entity_poly.entity_id
_entity_poly.type
_entity_poly.pdbx_seq_one_letter_code
_entity_poly.pdbx_strand_id
1 'polypeptide(L)' 'MNIDWTSLGLVSVVTVVATVLIVSVVSGGALMLDRAHARAEAGSDGAAGLVALGWTAIGVAGLIVLYGLYLLIPYFH' A
#
# COMPACT_ATOMS: atom_id res chain seq x y z
N MET A 1 -27.34 6.99 -26.33
CA MET A 1 -26.49 6.40 -25.27
C MET A 1 -26.65 7.27 -24.05
N ASN A 2 -27.22 6.76 -22.96
CA ASN A 2 -27.31 7.50 -21.70
C ASN A 2 -26.05 7.20 -20.88
N ILE A 3 -25.38 8.25 -20.40
CA ILE A 3 -24.24 8.10 -19.51
C ILE A 3 -24.77 7.84 -18.11
N ASP A 4 -24.34 6.74 -17.51
CA ASP A 4 -24.58 6.46 -16.11
C ASP A 4 -23.57 7.22 -15.24
N TRP A 5 -23.98 8.41 -14.83
CA TRP A 5 -23.20 9.28 -13.96
C TRP A 5 -22.94 8.68 -12.57
N THR A 6 -23.81 7.79 -12.10
CA THR A 6 -23.65 7.12 -10.80
C THR A 6 -22.50 6.12 -10.87
N SER A 7 -22.44 5.31 -11.92
CA SER A 7 -21.34 4.37 -12.16
C SER A 7 -19.99 5.10 -12.27
N LEU A 8 -19.94 6.22 -12.99
CA LEU A 8 -18.72 7.04 -13.10
C LEU A 8 -18.28 7.61 -11.74
N GLY A 9 -19.22 8.16 -10.97
CA GLY A 9 -18.93 8.67 -9.63
C GLY A 9 -18.40 7.59 -8.70
N LEU A 10 -18.99 6.39 -8.73
CA LEU A 10 -18.57 5.26 -7.90
C LEU A 10 -17.13 4.84 -8.21
N VAL A 11 -16.79 4.63 -9.48
CA VAL A 11 -15.43 4.24 -9.89
C VAL A 11 -14.42 5.31 -9.48
N SER A 12 -14.75 6.59 -9.65
CA SER A 12 -13.88 7.70 -9.24
C SER A 12 -13.59 7.67 -7.73
N VAL A 13 -14.62 7.50 -6.91
CA VAL A 13 -14.47 7.45 -5.44
C VAL A 13 -13.64 6.24 -5.03
N VAL A 14 -13.95 5.05 -5.56
CA VAL A 14 -13.21 3.82 -5.25
C VAL A 14 -11.75 3.96 -5.64
N THR A 15 -11.45 4.54 -6.80
CA THR A 15 -10.08 4.75 -7.27
C THR A 15 -9.30 5.67 -6.34
N VAL A 16 -9.90 6.81 -5.94
CA VAL A 16 -9.26 7.75 -5.01
C VAL A 16 -9.03 7.10 -3.64
N VAL A 17 -10.03 6.42 -3.08
CA VAL A 17 -9.94 5.77 -1.77
C VAL A 17 -8.87 4.67 -1.77
N ALA A 18 -8.87 3.81 -2.80
CA ALA A 18 -7.86 2.76 -2.94
C ALA A 18 -6.46 3.35 -3.09
N THR A 19 -6.31 4.43 -3.86
CA THR A 19 -5.03 5.13 -4.03
C THR A 19 -4.52 5.69 -2.70
N VAL A 20 -5.37 6.42 -1.98
CA VAL A 20 -5.01 6.99 -0.66
C VAL A 20 -4.60 5.88 0.30
N LEU A 21 -5.37 4.79 0.38
CA LEU A 21 -5.05 3.65 1.23
C LEU A 21 -3.66 3.09 0.93
N ILE A 22 -3.39 2.74 -0.34
CA ILE A 22 -2.11 2.16 -0.74
C ILE A 22 -0.95 3.11 -0.46
N VAL A 23 -1.10 4.39 -0.85
CA VAL A 23 -0.06 5.40 -0.63
C VAL A 23 0.21 5.59 0.87
N SER A 24 -0.83 5.65 1.71
CA SER A 24 -0.67 5.76 3.16
C SER A 24 0.07 4.57 3.77
N VAL A 25 -0.25 3.34 3.37
CA VAL A 25 0.42 2.13 3.86
C VAL A 25 1.89 2.11 3.44
N VAL A 26 2.18 2.38 2.17
CA VAL A 26 3.56 2.41 1.65
C VAL A 26 4.37 3.54 2.31
N SER A 27 3.79 4.72 2.44
CA SER A 27 4.42 5.87 3.10
C SER A 27 4.69 5.59 4.57
N GLY A 28 3.75 4.93 5.27
CA GLY A 28 3.92 4.48 6.65
C GLY A 28 5.05 3.47 6.78
N GLY A 29 5.13 2.49 5.87
CA GLY A 29 6.22 1.51 5.83
C GLY A 29 7.59 2.13 5.56
N ALA A 30 7.68 3.06 4.60
CA ALA A 30 8.89 3.81 4.30
C ALA A 30 9.35 4.65 5.50
N LEU A 31 8.42 5.32 6.19
CA LEU A 31 8.70 6.10 7.39
C LEU A 31 9.21 5.23 8.56
N MET A 32 8.69 4.00 8.70
CA MET A 32 9.21 3.06 9.70
C MET A 32 10.64 2.63 9.38
N LEU A 33 10.93 2.37 8.11
CA LEU A 33 12.27 1.99 7.66
C LEU A 33 13.28 3.13 7.84
N ASP A 34 12.88 4.37 7.56
CA ASP A 34 13.68 5.57 7.81
C ASP A 34 14.02 5.74 9.30
N ARG A 35 13.03 5.58 10.19
CA ARG A 35 13.25 5.56 11.65
C ARG A 35 14.13 4.41 12.10
N ALA A 36 14.03 3.25 11.46
CA ALA A 36 14.88 2.11 11.75
C ALA A 36 16.34 2.42 11.44
N HIS A 37 16.60 3.06 10.31
CA HIS A 37 17.93 3.48 9.88
C HIS A 37 18.54 4.45 10.90
N ALA A 38 17.80 5.48 11.29
CA ALA A 38 18.23 6.45 12.30
C ALA A 38 18.53 5.79 13.67
N ARG A 39 17.73 4.80 14.09
CA ARG A 39 17.99 4.05 15.34
C ARG A 39 19.22 3.16 15.24
N ALA A 40 19.45 2.52 14.09
CA ALA A 40 20.62 1.69 13.87
C ALA A 40 21.91 2.52 13.94
N GLU A 41 21.92 3.71 13.33
CA GLU A 41 23.06 4.65 13.42
C GLU A 41 23.32 5.12 14.84
N ALA A 42 22.26 5.34 15.62
CA ALA A 42 22.35 5.72 17.02
C ALA A 42 22.75 4.56 17.96
N GLY A 43 22.94 3.34 17.45
CA GLY A 43 23.25 2.15 18.26
C GLY A 43 22.10 1.76 19.20
N SER A 44 20.86 2.15 18.88
CA SER A 44 19.68 1.94 19.73
C SER A 44 18.97 0.63 19.37
N ASP A 45 18.56 -0.11 20.41
CA ASP A 45 17.78 -1.33 20.26
C ASP A 45 16.41 -1.08 19.61
N GLY A 46 15.92 -2.09 18.88
CA GLY A 46 14.60 -2.06 18.23
C GLY A 46 14.59 -1.59 16.77
N ALA A 47 15.75 -1.28 16.18
CA ALA A 47 15.86 -1.02 14.74
C ALA A 47 15.34 -2.20 13.90
N ALA A 48 15.71 -3.44 14.26
CA ALA A 48 15.27 -4.64 13.55
C ALA A 48 13.74 -4.80 13.50
N GLY A 49 13.04 -4.45 14.59
CA GLY A 49 11.58 -4.51 14.63
C GLY A 49 10.92 -3.50 13.70
N LEU A 50 11.46 -2.27 13.63
CA LEU A 50 11.00 -1.25 12.70
C LEU A 50 11.25 -1.62 11.24
N VAL A 51 12.41 -2.22 10.93
CA VAL A 51 12.70 -2.76 9.58
C VAL A 51 11.66 -3.81 9.20
N ALA A 52 11.41 -4.78 10.08
CA ALA A 52 10.45 -5.85 9.83
C ALA A 52 9.03 -5.29 9.60
N LEU A 53 8.59 -4.35 10.44
CA LEU A 53 7.28 -3.71 10.31
C LEU A 53 7.16 -2.91 9.00
N GLY A 54 8.19 -2.14 8.65
CA GLY A 54 8.23 -1.35 7.42
C GLY A 54 8.13 -2.21 6.16
N TRP A 55 8.94 -3.28 6.08
CA TRP A 55 8.88 -4.23 4.97
C TRP A 55 7.58 -5.02 4.94
N THR A 56 7.01 -5.37 6.09
CA THR A 56 5.70 -6.05 6.14
C THR A 56 4.60 -5.16 5.57
N ALA A 57 4.57 -3.87 5.93
CA ALA A 57 3.60 -2.92 5.38
C ALA A 57 3.73 -2.77 3.85
N ILE A 58 4.96 -2.62 3.34
CA ILE A 58 5.23 -2.54 1.90
C ILE A 58 4.85 -3.84 1.19
N GLY A 59 5.20 -4.99 1.78
CA GLY A 59 4.87 -6.31 1.25
C GLY A 59 3.36 -6.54 1.16
N VAL A 60 2.61 -6.20 2.21
CA VAL A 60 1.14 -6.28 2.22
C VAL A 60 0.52 -5.37 1.15
N ALA A 61 0.99 -4.12 1.03
CA ALA A 61 0.53 -3.22 -0.03
C ALA A 61 0.81 -3.80 -1.43
N GLY A 62 2.00 -4.38 -1.64
CA GLY A 62 2.35 -5.07 -2.87
C GLY A 62 1.44 -6.26 -3.16
N LEU A 63 1.15 -7.10 -2.16
CA LEU A 63 0.22 -8.23 -2.29
C LEU A 63 -1.20 -7.78 -2.66
N ILE A 64 -1.69 -6.68 -2.09
CA ILE A 64 -3.00 -6.12 -2.45
C ILE A 64 -3.02 -5.71 -3.93
N VAL A 65 -1.97 -5.05 -4.41
CA VAL A 65 -1.85 -4.66 -5.83
C VAL A 65 -1.79 -5.88 -6.74
N LEU A 66 -0.98 -6.88 -6.39
CA LEU A 66 -0.88 -8.13 -7.15
C LEU A 66 -2.21 -8.88 -7.20
N TYR A 67 -2.96 -8.89 -6.09
CA TYR A 67 -4.30 -9.46 -6.04
C TYR A 67 -5.29 -8.68 -6.92
N GLY A 68 -5.22 -7.36 -6.95
CA GLY A 68 -5.99 -6.53 -7.88
C GLY A 68 -5.70 -6.87 -9.35
N LEU A 69 -4.42 -7.07 -9.70
CA LEU A 69 -4.03 -7.49 -11.05
C LEU A 69 -4.51 -8.91 -11.39
N TYR A 70 -4.48 -9.83 -10.42
CA TYR A 70 -5.01 -11.19 -10.57
C TYR A 70 -6.51 -11.18 -10.90
N LEU A 71 -7.28 -10.34 -10.21
CA LEU A 71 -8.71 -10.19 -10.46
C LEU A 71 -9.03 -9.44 -11.77
N LEU A 72 -8.14 -8.54 -12.20
CA LEU A 72 -8.31 -7.80 -13.45
C LEU A 72 -8.08 -8.69 -14.68
N ILE A 73 -7.24 -9.72 -14.57
CA ILE A 73 -6.89 -10.62 -15.67
C ILE A 73 -7.71 -11.91 -15.55
N PRO A 74 -8.79 -12.08 -16.35
CA PRO A 74 -9.72 -13.21 -16.23
C PRO A 74 -9.14 -14.56 -16.68
N TYR A 75 -7.89 -14.60 -17.15
CA TYR A 75 -7.21 -15.87 -17.47
C TYR A 75 -6.64 -16.56 -16.22
N PHE A 76 -6.41 -15.81 -15.13
CA PHE A 76 -5.75 -16.33 -13.94
C PHE A 76 -6.71 -16.97 -12.92
N HIS A 77 -8.02 -16.80 -13.09
CA HIS A 77 -9.09 -17.35 -12.25
C HIS A 77 -10.29 -17.77 -13.10
#